data_AF-A0A1Y3MRW7-F1
#
_entry.id   AF-A0A1Y3MRW7-F1
#
_cell.length_a   1.000
_cell.length_b   1.000
_cell.length_c   1.000
_cell.angle_alpha   90.00
_cell.angle_beta   90.00
_cell.angle_gamma   90.00
#
_symmetry.space_group_name_H-M   'P 1'
#
loop_
_entity.id
_entity.type
_entity.pdbx_description
1 polymer ?
#
loop_
_entity_poly.entity_id
_entity_poly.type
_entity_poly.pdbx_seq_one_letter_code
_entity_poly.pdbx_strand_id
1 'polypeptide(L)'
;TGTSTGRCGVNYGSCAPGLCCSQYGWCGKSDEHCGVGCQNKFGDCIKISSNGRCGAGYGVCPSGQCCSQYGWCENADEHCGIGCQKNYGKCLPVSEDDRCGSGIAVCPSGQCCRSYGSCAPGLCCSQYGWCGTSEEYCGVGCQNKFGGCLKISSNGRCGAGYGVCPSGQCCSQYGWCENSDEHCGIGCQKNYGKCLPISEDDRFSSSKTNEPASRCGKDNGKCPEGQCCSNKGYCGDSDAHCGVGCQKNFGTCYEISSNDRCGKKYGICPKGKCCSSEGWCGKDVAYCGVGCQNNFGMCNENSKCGPGIGSCPEGQCCSSKGWCGTSDAHCGTGCQVNFGTCNGKNANAKGKCGSDYGSCPDGQCCSKYGWCGTGEDYCGDGCQQDYGDKCISTDFTCGPKNSNKICPEGYCCSKYGYCGKDNDYCSADNCQKGFGKC
;
A
#
# COMPACT_ATOMS: atom_id res chain seq x y z
N THR A 1 -71.89 31.90 -11.88
CA THR A 1 -72.07 30.55 -11.30
C THR A 1 -71.07 30.37 -10.17
N GLY A 2 -71.56 30.42 -8.93
CA GLY A 2 -70.94 29.81 -7.75
C GLY A 2 -69.57 30.30 -7.27
N THR A 3 -69.37 31.59 -7.02
CA THR A 3 -68.28 32.04 -6.15
C THR A 3 -68.60 31.71 -4.69
N SER A 4 -67.65 31.12 -3.95
CA SER A 4 -67.61 30.94 -2.47
C SER A 4 -68.13 29.63 -1.84
N THR A 5 -67.56 28.49 -2.20
CA THR A 5 -67.63 27.30 -1.30
C THR A 5 -66.26 26.77 -0.89
N GLY A 6 -65.18 27.45 -1.27
CA GLY A 6 -63.83 26.91 -1.11
C GLY A 6 -63.58 25.64 -1.95
N ARG A 7 -64.56 25.19 -2.76
CA ARG A 7 -64.48 24.00 -3.60
C ARG A 7 -64.34 24.39 -5.08
N CYS A 8 -63.66 23.54 -5.84
CA CYS A 8 -63.44 23.69 -7.28
C CYS A 8 -63.39 22.33 -7.98
N GLY A 9 -63.48 22.35 -9.30
CA GLY A 9 -63.44 21.16 -10.15
C GLY A 9 -64.66 21.05 -11.05
N VAL A 10 -64.76 19.93 -11.78
CA VAL A 10 -65.79 19.70 -12.83
C VAL A 10 -67.22 20.00 -12.37
N ASN A 11 -67.56 19.67 -11.12
CA ASN A 11 -68.91 19.85 -10.56
C ASN A 11 -69.10 21.16 -9.76
N TYR A 12 -68.03 21.90 -9.47
CA TYR A 12 -68.05 23.06 -8.55
C TYR A 12 -67.59 24.37 -9.23
N GLY A 13 -67.03 24.29 -10.44
CA GLY A 13 -66.52 25.44 -11.16
C GLY A 13 -65.10 25.84 -10.74
N SER A 14 -64.69 27.02 -11.20
CA SER A 14 -63.34 27.55 -10.96
C SER A 14 -63.26 28.34 -9.65
N CYS A 15 -62.07 28.37 -9.07
CA CYS A 15 -61.75 29.24 -7.96
C CYS A 15 -61.84 30.71 -8.34
N ALA A 16 -61.96 31.58 -7.33
CA ALA A 16 -61.86 33.03 -7.54
C ALA A 16 -60.48 33.39 -8.12
N PRO A 17 -60.36 34.49 -8.88
CA PRO A 17 -59.10 34.91 -9.47
C PRO A 17 -57.96 35.01 -8.43
N GLY A 18 -56.79 34.50 -8.78
CA GLY A 18 -55.61 34.41 -7.93
C GLY A 18 -55.63 33.26 -6.91
N LEU A 19 -56.59 32.34 -7.00
CA LEU A 19 -56.64 31.10 -6.21
C LEU A 19 -56.43 29.88 -7.09
N CYS A 20 -55.66 28.94 -6.55
CA CYS A 20 -55.34 27.66 -7.17
C CYS A 20 -56.36 26.60 -6.77
N CYS A 21 -56.67 25.69 -7.70
CA CYS A 21 -57.54 24.56 -7.44
C CYS A 21 -56.70 23.30 -7.19
N SER A 22 -56.65 22.83 -5.94
CA SER A 22 -55.88 21.65 -5.56
C SER A 22 -56.39 20.38 -6.25
N GLN A 23 -55.58 19.32 -6.27
CA GLN A 23 -56.02 18.00 -6.76
C GLN A 23 -57.23 17.43 -6.00
N TYR A 24 -57.49 17.91 -4.77
CA TYR A 24 -58.60 17.50 -3.93
C TYR A 24 -59.86 18.36 -4.12
N GLY A 25 -59.84 19.30 -5.07
CA GLY A 25 -61.00 20.13 -5.41
C GLY A 25 -61.27 21.24 -4.39
N TRP A 26 -60.21 21.82 -3.81
CA TRP A 26 -60.30 22.97 -2.91
C TRP A 26 -59.52 24.17 -3.43
N CYS A 27 -60.02 25.37 -3.16
CA CYS A 27 -59.41 26.64 -3.56
C CYS A 27 -58.49 27.18 -2.48
N GLY A 28 -57.27 27.58 -2.85
CA GLY A 28 -56.31 28.17 -1.91
C GLY A 28 -55.09 28.78 -2.60
N LYS A 29 -54.19 29.37 -1.80
CA LYS A 29 -52.93 29.98 -2.28
C LYS A 29 -51.67 29.25 -1.81
N SER A 30 -51.80 28.18 -1.02
CA SER A 30 -50.62 27.45 -0.54
C SER A 30 -50.01 26.59 -1.65
N ASP A 31 -48.78 26.16 -1.45
CA ASP A 31 -48.06 25.30 -2.39
C ASP A 31 -48.80 23.98 -2.67
N GLU A 32 -49.53 23.45 -1.70
CA GLU A 32 -50.38 22.25 -1.84
C GLU A 32 -51.58 22.49 -2.79
N HIS A 33 -52.01 23.75 -2.93
CA HIS A 33 -53.07 24.14 -3.85
C HIS A 33 -52.53 24.47 -5.24
N CYS A 34 -51.38 25.14 -5.30
CA CYS A 34 -50.83 25.73 -6.53
C CYS A 34 -49.79 24.85 -7.24
N GLY A 35 -49.16 23.93 -6.51
CA GLY A 35 -48.09 23.07 -6.99
C GLY A 35 -48.59 21.83 -7.72
N VAL A 36 -47.96 20.70 -7.42
CA VAL A 36 -48.19 19.45 -8.14
C VAL A 36 -49.63 18.95 -7.98
N GLY A 37 -50.27 18.62 -9.11
CA GLY A 37 -51.66 18.14 -9.14
C GLY A 37 -52.71 19.26 -9.17
N CYS A 38 -52.30 20.53 -9.17
CA CYS A 38 -53.23 21.64 -9.33
C CYS A 38 -54.00 21.56 -10.67
N GLN A 39 -55.30 21.78 -10.60
CA GLN A 39 -56.22 21.65 -11.74
C GLN A 39 -56.28 22.97 -12.53
N ASN A 40 -55.38 23.12 -13.52
CA ASN A 40 -55.24 24.35 -14.35
C ASN A 40 -56.54 24.87 -14.98
N LYS A 41 -57.54 24.00 -15.22
CA LYS A 41 -58.84 24.42 -15.79
C LYS A 41 -59.73 25.15 -14.79
N PHE A 42 -59.46 25.01 -13.49
CA PHE A 42 -60.33 25.44 -12.41
C PHE A 42 -59.64 26.37 -11.41
N GLY A 43 -58.37 26.76 -11.64
CA GLY A 43 -57.65 27.73 -10.81
C GLY A 43 -56.27 28.08 -11.38
N ASP A 44 -55.63 29.08 -10.77
CA ASP A 44 -54.39 29.70 -11.27
C ASP A 44 -53.13 28.93 -10.81
N CYS A 45 -52.89 27.75 -11.39
CA CYS A 45 -51.79 26.87 -10.99
C CYS A 45 -50.40 27.33 -11.44
N ILE A 46 -49.35 26.77 -10.83
CA ILE A 46 -47.97 26.91 -11.33
C ILE A 46 -47.86 26.25 -12.71
N LYS A 47 -47.21 26.95 -13.65
CA LYS A 47 -47.00 26.47 -15.02
C LYS A 47 -46.25 25.14 -15.05
N ILE A 48 -46.63 24.25 -15.97
CA ILE A 48 -45.90 23.00 -16.24
C ILE A 48 -44.65 23.34 -17.07
N SER A 49 -43.50 22.82 -16.65
CA SER A 49 -42.24 22.96 -17.36
C SER A 49 -42.25 22.20 -18.68
N SER A 50 -41.68 22.79 -19.73
CA SER A 50 -41.61 22.22 -21.07
C SER A 50 -40.20 21.79 -21.50
N ASN A 51 -39.17 22.02 -20.69
CA ASN A 51 -37.76 21.81 -21.05
C ASN A 51 -37.00 20.87 -20.09
N GLY A 52 -37.73 20.10 -19.28
CA GLY A 52 -37.14 19.17 -18.31
C GLY A 52 -36.52 19.82 -17.07
N ARG A 53 -36.56 21.16 -16.95
CA ARG A 53 -36.14 21.89 -15.74
C ARG A 53 -37.31 22.13 -14.80
N CYS A 54 -37.06 22.26 -13.52
CA CYS A 54 -38.09 22.60 -12.54
C CYS A 54 -37.53 23.50 -11.45
N GLY A 55 -38.43 24.09 -10.66
CA GLY A 55 -38.08 25.07 -9.65
C GLY A 55 -38.67 26.44 -9.93
N ALA A 56 -38.33 27.39 -9.07
CA ALA A 56 -38.71 28.80 -9.23
C ALA A 56 -38.32 29.32 -10.63
N GLY A 57 -39.27 29.92 -11.35
CA GLY A 57 -39.08 30.41 -12.72
C GLY A 57 -39.26 29.36 -13.83
N TYR A 58 -39.03 28.07 -13.55
CA TYR A 58 -39.15 26.98 -14.53
C TYR A 58 -40.51 26.25 -14.47
N GLY A 59 -41.11 26.13 -13.29
CA GLY A 59 -42.43 25.52 -13.12
C GLY A 59 -42.40 24.07 -12.59
N VAL A 60 -43.56 23.41 -12.61
CA VAL A 60 -43.74 22.03 -12.13
C VAL A 60 -43.36 20.99 -13.19
N CYS A 61 -42.85 19.84 -12.78
CA CYS A 61 -42.48 18.79 -13.71
C CYS A 61 -43.67 18.16 -14.46
N PRO A 62 -43.50 17.80 -15.75
CA PRO A 62 -44.51 17.06 -16.51
C PRO A 62 -44.88 15.75 -15.84
N SER A 63 -46.14 15.32 -16.02
CA SER A 63 -46.62 13.99 -15.63
C SER A 63 -46.42 13.61 -14.16
N GLY A 64 -46.14 14.60 -13.30
CA GLY A 64 -45.86 14.35 -11.89
C GLY A 64 -44.50 13.71 -11.64
N GLN A 65 -43.50 13.99 -12.47
CA GLN A 65 -42.11 13.61 -12.18
C GLN A 65 -41.57 14.35 -10.95
N CYS A 66 -40.47 13.86 -10.42
CA CYS A 66 -39.78 14.45 -9.28
C CYS A 66 -38.92 15.63 -9.73
N CYS A 67 -38.86 16.67 -8.90
CA CYS A 67 -38.01 17.82 -9.14
C CYS A 67 -36.80 17.75 -8.22
N SER A 68 -35.62 17.44 -8.75
CA SER A 68 -34.42 17.31 -7.92
C SER A 68 -33.98 18.63 -7.30
N GLN A 69 -33.10 18.57 -6.30
CA GLN A 69 -32.45 19.76 -5.73
C GLN A 69 -31.70 20.61 -6.78
N TYR A 70 -31.30 20.01 -7.89
CA TYR A 70 -30.59 20.68 -8.98
C TYR A 70 -31.55 21.26 -10.06
N GLY A 71 -32.86 21.12 -9.86
CA GLY A 71 -33.88 21.70 -10.74
C GLY A 71 -34.08 20.93 -12.04
N TRP A 72 -34.05 19.60 -11.98
CA TRP A 72 -34.29 18.68 -13.10
C TRP A 72 -35.46 17.74 -12.82
N CYS A 73 -36.24 17.45 -13.87
CA CYS A 73 -37.41 16.58 -13.83
C CYS A 73 -37.08 15.15 -14.22
N GLU A 74 -37.13 14.22 -13.24
CA GLU A 74 -36.90 12.80 -13.47
C GLU A 74 -37.73 11.93 -12.52
N ASN A 75 -37.78 10.62 -12.75
CA ASN A 75 -38.48 9.66 -11.89
C ASN A 75 -37.52 8.75 -11.08
N ALA A 76 -36.22 8.97 -11.16
CA ALA A 76 -35.24 8.16 -10.43
C ALA A 76 -35.31 8.44 -8.92
N ASP A 77 -35.14 7.40 -8.10
CA ASP A 77 -35.20 7.48 -6.63
C ASP A 77 -34.28 8.60 -6.06
N GLU A 78 -33.10 8.79 -6.66
CA GLU A 78 -32.14 9.86 -6.28
C GLU A 78 -32.70 11.27 -6.50
N HIS A 79 -33.62 11.45 -7.45
CA HIS A 79 -34.27 12.73 -7.77
C HIS A 79 -35.55 12.96 -6.95
N CYS A 80 -36.18 11.88 -6.51
CA CYS A 80 -37.42 11.89 -5.74
C CYS A 80 -37.19 11.92 -4.22
N GLY A 81 -35.98 11.57 -3.77
CA GLY A 81 -35.58 11.51 -2.36
C GLY A 81 -35.07 12.82 -1.79
N ILE A 82 -33.92 12.76 -1.08
CA ILE A 82 -33.35 13.90 -0.34
C ILE A 82 -33.08 15.07 -1.29
N GLY A 83 -33.61 16.25 -0.92
CA GLY A 83 -33.46 17.48 -1.70
C GLY A 83 -34.51 17.66 -2.81
N CYS A 84 -35.48 16.76 -2.96
CA CYS A 84 -36.57 16.95 -3.91
C CYS A 84 -37.43 18.20 -3.57
N GLN A 85 -37.70 19.04 -4.57
CA GLN A 85 -38.45 20.28 -4.44
C GLN A 85 -39.97 20.04 -4.57
N LYS A 86 -40.64 19.79 -3.43
CA LYS A 86 -42.05 19.36 -3.36
C LYS A 86 -43.06 20.27 -4.07
N ASN A 87 -42.76 21.55 -4.22
CA ASN A 87 -43.63 22.52 -4.90
C ASN A 87 -43.60 22.35 -6.43
N TYR A 88 -42.53 21.74 -6.96
CA TYR A 88 -42.22 21.68 -8.38
C TYR A 88 -42.16 20.24 -8.93
N GLY A 89 -42.27 19.22 -8.09
CA GLY A 89 -42.33 17.82 -8.52
C GLY A 89 -42.85 16.89 -7.42
N LYS A 90 -43.25 15.67 -7.78
CA LYS A 90 -43.71 14.68 -6.78
C LYS A 90 -42.49 14.19 -6.00
N CYS A 91 -42.40 14.56 -4.74
CA CYS A 91 -41.34 14.07 -3.88
C CYS A 91 -41.84 12.87 -3.08
N LEU A 92 -40.90 11.99 -2.73
CA LEU A 92 -41.18 10.99 -1.71
C LEU A 92 -41.54 11.72 -0.41
N PRO A 93 -42.57 11.25 0.32
CA PRO A 93 -42.98 11.88 1.56
C PRO A 93 -41.80 11.89 2.54
N VAL A 94 -41.45 13.09 3.02
CA VAL A 94 -40.52 13.26 4.15
C VAL A 94 -41.36 13.09 5.40
N SER A 95 -41.07 12.08 6.21
CA SER A 95 -41.82 11.85 7.44
C SER A 95 -41.57 12.95 8.45
N GLU A 96 -42.63 13.47 9.06
CA GLU A 96 -42.57 14.48 10.14
C GLU A 96 -42.44 13.82 11.54
N ASP A 97 -42.41 12.49 11.56
CA ASP A 97 -42.48 11.59 12.71
C ASP A 97 -41.60 10.32 12.51
N ASP A 98 -40.59 10.43 11.63
CA ASP A 98 -39.58 9.42 11.29
C ASP A 98 -40.10 8.00 10.91
N ARG A 99 -41.20 7.88 10.15
CA ARG A 99 -41.73 6.62 9.59
C ARG A 99 -42.23 6.73 8.14
N CYS A 100 -41.93 5.73 7.30
CA CYS A 100 -42.56 5.52 5.99
C CYS A 100 -42.96 4.05 5.75
N GLY A 101 -44.12 3.82 5.11
CA GLY A 101 -44.58 2.50 4.59
C GLY A 101 -45.64 1.78 5.43
N SER A 102 -46.78 1.45 4.80
CA SER A 102 -47.97 0.82 5.41
C SER A 102 -47.74 -0.64 5.84
N GLY A 103 -47.98 -0.92 7.13
CA GLY A 103 -48.15 -2.29 7.65
C GLY A 103 -47.07 -2.71 8.65
N ILE A 104 -47.32 -2.38 9.93
CA ILE A 104 -46.73 -2.90 11.18
C ILE A 104 -45.51 -3.83 10.99
N ALA A 105 -44.31 -3.26 11.11
CA ALA A 105 -43.14 -3.88 11.72
C ALA A 105 -42.15 -2.78 12.14
N VAL A 106 -42.10 -2.51 13.45
CA VAL A 106 -41.12 -1.58 14.06
C VAL A 106 -39.73 -2.17 13.87
N CYS A 107 -38.83 -1.48 13.17
CA CYS A 107 -37.40 -1.69 13.39
C CYS A 107 -37.06 -1.00 14.73
N PRO A 108 -36.42 -1.68 15.69
CA PRO A 108 -35.97 -1.07 16.93
C PRO A 108 -35.20 0.23 16.66
N SER A 109 -35.29 1.19 17.59
CA SER A 109 -34.62 2.48 17.51
C SER A 109 -33.17 2.33 16.99
N GLY A 110 -32.90 2.90 15.81
CA GLY A 110 -31.56 2.93 15.23
C GLY A 110 -31.29 1.97 14.08
N GLN A 111 -32.27 1.31 13.45
CA GLN A 111 -32.04 0.39 12.31
C GLN A 111 -32.47 0.94 10.92
N CYS A 112 -31.77 0.54 9.85
CA CYS A 112 -32.08 0.79 8.42
C CYS A 112 -32.22 -0.54 7.66
N CYS A 113 -33.29 -0.71 6.86
CA CYS A 113 -33.68 -2.01 6.31
C CYS A 113 -34.09 -1.96 4.83
N ARG A 114 -33.77 -3.06 4.10
CA ARG A 114 -33.95 -3.25 2.65
C ARG A 114 -35.39 -3.11 2.13
N SER A 115 -36.40 -3.09 3.02
CA SER A 115 -37.83 -2.96 2.70
C SER A 115 -38.57 -1.83 3.43
N TYR A 116 -37.91 -1.02 4.25
CA TYR A 116 -38.60 -0.14 5.23
C TYR A 116 -38.02 1.29 5.41
N GLY A 117 -36.98 1.70 4.67
CA GLY A 117 -36.58 3.12 4.56
C GLY A 117 -35.16 3.47 5.00
N SER A 118 -34.82 4.75 4.84
CA SER A 118 -33.51 5.37 5.10
C SER A 118 -33.41 6.02 6.48
N CYS A 119 -32.18 6.18 6.99
CA CYS A 119 -31.86 6.98 8.17
C CYS A 119 -32.27 8.45 8.02
N ALA A 120 -32.53 9.10 9.15
CA ALA A 120 -32.83 10.53 9.20
C ALA A 120 -31.69 11.38 8.59
N PRO A 121 -31.99 12.60 8.09
CA PRO A 121 -30.98 13.48 7.50
C PRO A 121 -29.78 13.70 8.43
N GLY A 122 -28.57 13.51 7.90
CA GLY A 122 -27.32 13.61 8.66
C GLY A 122 -26.89 12.33 9.39
N LEU A 123 -27.71 11.27 9.35
CA LEU A 123 -27.35 9.94 9.83
C LEU A 123 -26.92 9.02 8.68
N CYS A 124 -26.00 8.13 9.00
CA CYS A 124 -25.42 7.15 8.09
C CYS A 124 -26.01 5.77 8.35
N CYS A 125 -26.22 4.97 7.31
CA CYS A 125 -26.69 3.59 7.45
C CYS A 125 -25.52 2.61 7.34
N SER A 126 -25.12 2.00 8.45
CA SER A 126 -24.03 1.01 8.50
C SER A 126 -24.32 -0.22 7.64
N GLN A 127 -23.27 -1.00 7.35
CA GLN A 127 -23.40 -2.30 6.68
C GLN A 127 -24.29 -3.31 7.42
N TYR A 128 -24.48 -3.11 8.73
CA TYR A 128 -25.30 -3.98 9.58
C TYR A 128 -26.76 -3.51 9.69
N GLY A 129 -27.14 -2.48 8.93
CA GLY A 129 -28.50 -1.98 8.94
C GLY A 129 -28.79 -1.16 10.19
N TRP A 130 -27.84 -0.34 10.63
CA TRP A 130 -28.04 0.61 11.75
C TRP A 130 -27.75 2.05 11.35
N CYS A 131 -28.49 3.00 11.92
CA CYS A 131 -28.35 4.43 11.73
C CYS A 131 -27.51 5.07 12.84
N GLY A 132 -26.57 5.92 12.46
CA GLY A 132 -25.78 6.68 13.43
C GLY A 132 -24.89 7.72 12.75
N THR A 133 -24.25 8.57 13.55
CA THR A 133 -23.32 9.61 13.07
C THR A 133 -21.85 9.23 13.20
N SER A 134 -21.54 8.13 13.91
CA SER A 134 -20.15 7.72 14.12
C SER A 134 -19.55 7.11 12.86
N GLU A 135 -18.23 7.09 12.82
CA GLU A 135 -17.47 6.54 11.70
C GLU A 135 -17.80 5.06 11.39
N GLU A 136 -18.31 4.30 12.37
CA GLU A 136 -18.78 2.91 12.18
C GLU A 136 -20.06 2.84 11.32
N TYR A 137 -20.88 3.88 11.36
CA TYR A 137 -22.10 3.98 10.57
C TYR A 137 -21.87 4.60 9.20
N CYS A 138 -20.94 5.55 9.14
CA CYS A 138 -20.68 6.36 7.95
C CYS A 138 -19.56 5.80 7.06
N GLY A 139 -18.75 4.89 7.61
CA GLY A 139 -17.55 4.36 6.99
C GLY A 139 -17.80 3.21 6.01
N VAL A 140 -16.89 2.24 6.04
CA VAL A 140 -16.87 1.11 5.10
C VAL A 140 -18.14 0.29 5.20
N GLY A 141 -18.72 -0.02 4.03
CA GLY A 141 -19.95 -0.79 3.93
C GLY A 141 -21.22 0.01 4.26
N CYS A 142 -21.11 1.32 4.51
CA CYS A 142 -22.27 2.18 4.65
C CYS A 142 -23.16 2.13 3.39
N GLN A 143 -24.45 1.96 3.61
CA GLN A 143 -25.45 1.77 2.58
C GLN A 143 -26.02 3.14 2.15
N ASN A 144 -25.36 3.78 1.17
CA ASN A 144 -25.72 5.12 0.66
C ASN A 144 -27.19 5.27 0.23
N LYS A 145 -27.86 4.17 -0.13
CA LYS A 145 -29.30 4.16 -0.46
C LYS A 145 -30.20 4.45 0.75
N PHE A 146 -29.70 4.19 1.95
CA PHE A 146 -30.45 4.22 3.20
C PHE A 146 -29.87 5.18 4.24
N GLY A 147 -28.92 6.07 3.90
CA GLY A 147 -28.34 7.08 4.80
C GLY A 147 -27.19 7.82 4.14
N GLY A 148 -26.73 8.93 4.71
CA GLY A 148 -25.57 9.65 4.16
C GLY A 148 -24.28 8.92 4.52
N CYS A 149 -23.46 8.48 3.57
CA CYS A 149 -22.16 7.87 3.89
C CYS A 149 -21.00 8.85 3.70
N LEU A 150 -19.85 8.50 4.26
CA LEU A 150 -18.60 9.16 3.92
C LEU A 150 -18.37 9.06 2.41
N LYS A 151 -17.91 10.17 1.82
CA LYS A 151 -17.63 10.27 0.40
C LYS A 151 -16.63 9.18 -0.02
N ILE A 152 -16.86 8.54 -1.16
CA ILE A 152 -15.87 7.63 -1.75
C ILE A 152 -14.71 8.47 -2.30
N SER A 153 -13.49 8.12 -1.90
CA SER A 153 -12.26 8.72 -2.37
C SER A 153 -12.11 8.56 -3.88
N SER A 154 -11.94 9.66 -4.59
CA SER A 154 -11.74 9.69 -6.03
C SER A 154 -10.28 9.89 -6.44
N ASN A 155 -9.36 10.06 -5.49
CA ASN A 155 -7.94 10.36 -5.73
C ASN A 155 -6.98 9.38 -5.03
N GLY A 156 -7.50 8.25 -4.54
CA GLY A 156 -6.72 7.22 -3.84
C GLY A 156 -6.34 7.56 -2.40
N ARG A 157 -6.75 8.72 -1.87
CA ARG A 157 -6.53 9.10 -0.46
C ARG A 157 -7.74 8.78 0.40
N CYS A 158 -7.53 8.25 1.60
CA CYS A 158 -8.60 7.92 2.52
C CYS A 158 -8.28 8.41 3.94
N GLY A 159 -9.28 8.37 4.80
CA GLY A 159 -9.18 8.90 6.16
C GLY A 159 -10.05 10.15 6.36
N ALA A 160 -9.97 10.73 7.55
CA ALA A 160 -10.71 11.92 7.92
C ALA A 160 -10.52 13.05 6.89
N GLY A 161 -11.61 13.58 6.37
CA GLY A 161 -11.61 14.63 5.32
C GLY A 161 -11.36 14.15 3.89
N TYR A 162 -10.85 12.93 3.68
CA TYR A 162 -10.59 12.35 2.36
C TYR A 162 -11.62 11.30 1.94
N GLY A 163 -12.28 10.65 2.91
CA GLY A 163 -13.36 9.70 2.66
C GLY A 163 -12.92 8.23 2.63
N VAL A 164 -13.81 7.35 2.17
CA VAL A 164 -13.65 5.89 2.17
C VAL A 164 -13.06 5.38 0.86
N CYS A 165 -12.32 4.29 0.88
CA CYS A 165 -11.72 3.73 -0.31
C CYS A 165 -12.74 3.09 -1.27
N PRO A 166 -12.51 3.20 -2.60
CA PRO A 166 -13.36 2.55 -3.61
C PRO A 166 -13.41 1.02 -3.46
N SER A 167 -14.56 0.44 -3.78
CA SER A 167 -14.72 -1.02 -3.97
C SER A 167 -14.27 -1.89 -2.78
N GLY A 168 -14.30 -1.35 -1.56
CA GLY A 168 -13.88 -2.09 -0.37
C GLY A 168 -12.37 -2.33 -0.27
N GLN A 169 -11.57 -1.46 -0.90
CA GLN A 169 -10.12 -1.39 -0.68
C GLN A 169 -9.79 -1.01 0.77
N CYS A 170 -8.57 -1.32 1.18
CA CYS A 170 -8.02 -1.05 2.49
C CYS A 170 -7.51 0.38 2.57
N CYS A 171 -7.74 1.04 3.71
CA CYS A 171 -7.19 2.36 3.97
C CYS A 171 -6.00 2.20 4.90
N SER A 172 -4.79 2.42 4.41
CA SER A 172 -3.60 2.25 5.25
C SER A 172 -3.54 3.28 6.38
N GLN A 173 -2.67 3.06 7.36
CA GLN A 173 -2.36 4.06 8.40
C GLN A 173 -1.88 5.40 7.83
N TYR A 174 -1.40 5.43 6.59
CA TYR A 174 -0.93 6.63 5.89
C TYR A 174 -2.01 7.33 5.04
N GLY A 175 -3.24 6.81 5.04
CA GLY A 175 -4.38 7.41 4.34
C GLY A 175 -4.35 7.18 2.83
N TRP A 176 -3.97 5.98 2.39
CA TRP A 176 -3.96 5.55 0.99
C TRP A 176 -4.80 4.29 0.78
N CYS A 177 -5.48 4.22 -0.36
CA CYS A 177 -6.36 3.12 -0.75
C CYS A 177 -5.64 2.06 -1.58
N GLU A 178 -5.49 0.86 -1.04
CA GLU A 178 -4.89 -0.29 -1.72
C GLU A 178 -5.47 -1.62 -1.23
N ASN A 179 -5.05 -2.75 -1.83
CA ASN A 179 -5.50 -4.10 -1.48
C ASN A 179 -4.37 -5.02 -0.97
N SER A 180 -3.17 -4.50 -0.67
CA SER A 180 -2.05 -5.32 -0.21
C SER A 180 -2.18 -5.72 1.25
N ASP A 181 -1.71 -6.91 1.63
CA ASP A 181 -1.80 -7.42 3.01
C ASP A 181 -1.15 -6.48 4.04
N GLU A 182 -0.08 -5.78 3.65
CA GLU A 182 0.57 -4.74 4.47
C GLU A 182 -0.35 -3.53 4.70
N HIS A 183 -1.13 -3.12 3.70
CA HIS A 183 -2.07 -1.99 3.80
C HIS A 183 -3.37 -2.38 4.51
N CYS A 184 -3.77 -3.64 4.41
CA CYS A 184 -4.98 -4.18 5.01
C CYS A 184 -4.77 -4.71 6.43
N GLY A 185 -3.52 -4.93 6.84
CA GLY A 185 -3.12 -5.46 8.14
C GLY A 185 -3.03 -4.40 9.25
N ILE A 186 -1.93 -4.43 10.01
CA ILE A 186 -1.74 -3.57 11.19
C ILE A 186 -1.78 -2.09 10.78
N GLY A 187 -2.59 -1.29 11.48
CA GLY A 187 -2.73 0.15 11.23
C GLY A 187 -3.76 0.50 10.14
N CYS A 188 -4.41 -0.48 9.52
CA CYS A 188 -5.51 -0.22 8.60
C CYS A 188 -6.66 0.56 9.29
N GLN A 189 -7.07 1.66 8.68
CA GLN A 189 -8.13 2.53 9.16
C GLN A 189 -9.48 1.91 8.80
N LYS A 190 -9.99 1.04 9.69
CA LYS A 190 -11.24 0.26 9.51
C LYS A 190 -12.48 1.05 9.12
N ASN A 191 -12.52 2.34 9.45
CA ASN A 191 -13.63 3.22 9.11
C ASN A 191 -13.55 3.77 7.69
N TYR A 192 -12.37 3.70 7.06
CA TYR A 192 -12.07 4.31 5.78
C TYR A 192 -11.67 3.28 4.70
N GLY A 193 -11.41 2.03 5.08
CA GLY A 193 -11.22 0.92 4.15
C GLY A 193 -11.37 -0.45 4.82
N LYS A 194 -11.52 -1.51 4.03
CA LYS A 194 -11.64 -2.89 4.55
C LYS A 194 -10.33 -3.28 5.21
N CYS A 195 -10.35 -3.83 6.42
CA CYS A 195 -9.15 -4.33 7.08
C CYS A 195 -9.23 -5.85 7.22
N LEU A 196 -8.08 -6.51 7.20
CA LEU A 196 -7.98 -7.94 7.47
C LEU A 196 -8.31 -8.19 8.95
N PRO A 197 -9.05 -9.27 9.26
CA PRO A 197 -9.27 -9.68 10.63
C PRO A 197 -7.93 -10.06 11.26
N ILE A 198 -7.57 -9.36 12.32
CA ILE A 198 -6.41 -9.67 13.14
C ILE A 198 -6.67 -11.04 13.80
N SER A 199 -5.80 -12.03 13.58
CA SER A 199 -6.05 -13.42 14.03
C SER A 199 -6.02 -13.52 15.57
N GLU A 200 -6.63 -14.56 16.14
CA GLU A 200 -6.75 -14.71 17.60
C GLU A 200 -5.41 -14.87 18.33
N ASP A 201 -4.33 -15.20 17.61
CA ASP A 201 -2.95 -15.19 18.13
C ASP A 201 -2.43 -13.77 18.45
N ASP A 202 -3.04 -12.72 17.88
CA ASP A 202 -2.65 -11.32 18.12
C ASP A 202 -3.42 -10.68 19.31
N ARG A 203 -4.46 -11.34 19.84
CA ARG A 203 -5.25 -10.82 20.99
C ARG A 203 -4.49 -10.83 22.31
N PHE A 204 -3.39 -11.57 22.43
CA PHE A 204 -2.53 -11.51 23.60
C PHE A 204 -1.54 -10.32 23.58
N SER A 205 -1.54 -9.53 22.49
CA SER A 205 -0.69 -8.34 22.32
C SER A 205 -1.47 -7.02 22.28
N SER A 206 -2.70 -6.98 22.81
CA SER A 206 -3.54 -5.77 22.82
C SER A 206 -4.07 -5.40 24.21
N SER A 207 -3.23 -5.54 25.24
CA SER A 207 -3.33 -4.73 26.45
C SER A 207 -2.10 -3.82 26.56
N LYS A 208 -1.98 -2.87 25.64
CA LYS A 208 -1.32 -1.60 25.94
C LYS A 208 -2.18 -0.51 25.32
N THR A 209 -3.05 0.05 26.16
CA THR A 209 -3.61 1.38 25.95
C THR A 209 -2.47 2.35 25.61
N ASN A 210 -2.75 3.30 24.73
CA ASN A 210 -1.96 4.50 24.54
C ASN A 210 -1.76 5.21 25.89
N GLU A 211 -0.74 4.82 26.64
CA GLU A 211 -0.03 5.67 27.57
C GLU A 211 1.28 6.08 26.88
N PRO A 212 1.77 7.32 27.07
CA PRO A 212 3.07 7.73 26.57
C PRO A 212 4.09 6.71 27.07
N ALA A 213 4.78 6.04 26.13
CA ALA A 213 5.69 4.93 26.42
C ALA A 213 6.50 5.21 27.70
N SER A 214 6.25 4.43 28.76
CA SER A 214 6.85 4.65 30.07
C SER A 214 8.37 4.79 29.91
N ARG A 215 8.90 5.96 30.25
CA ARG A 215 10.33 6.25 30.13
C ARG A 215 11.09 5.43 31.17
N CYS A 216 12.29 4.99 30.83
CA CYS A 216 13.16 4.23 31.71
C CYS A 216 14.63 4.63 31.54
N GLY A 217 15.47 4.15 32.44
CA GLY A 217 16.90 4.45 32.46
C GLY A 217 17.30 5.20 33.71
N LYS A 218 18.53 5.71 33.73
CA LYS A 218 19.14 6.34 34.90
C LYS A 218 18.27 7.43 35.54
N ASP A 219 17.60 8.24 34.72
CA ASP A 219 16.80 9.37 35.18
C ASP A 219 15.31 9.05 35.37
N ASN A 220 14.83 7.89 34.87
CA ASN A 220 13.40 7.55 34.83
C ASN A 220 13.06 6.22 35.52
N GLY A 221 14.04 5.55 36.11
CA GLY A 221 13.83 4.31 36.86
C GLY A 221 13.73 3.05 35.99
N LYS A 222 13.29 1.96 36.61
CA LYS A 222 13.16 0.64 35.97
C LYS A 222 11.81 0.47 35.30
N CYS A 223 11.77 -0.35 34.26
CA CYS A 223 10.53 -0.79 33.63
C CYS A 223 9.73 -1.75 34.53
N PRO A 224 8.41 -1.87 34.28
CA PRO A 224 7.58 -2.89 34.90
C PRO A 224 8.15 -4.30 34.74
N GLU A 225 7.80 -5.20 35.66
CA GLU A 225 8.32 -6.56 35.70
C GLU A 225 8.15 -7.28 34.35
N GLY A 226 9.24 -7.88 33.86
CA GLY A 226 9.26 -8.56 32.56
C GLY A 226 9.49 -7.66 31.34
N GLN A 227 9.48 -6.33 31.48
CA GLN A 227 9.75 -5.40 30.37
C GLN A 227 11.22 -4.98 30.28
N CYS A 228 11.64 -4.71 29.05
CA CYS A 228 12.97 -4.27 28.67
C CYS A 228 13.03 -2.76 28.59
N CYS A 229 14.18 -2.19 28.97
CA CYS A 229 14.44 -0.77 28.80
C CYS A 229 15.33 -0.57 27.57
N SER A 230 14.78 -0.01 26.49
CA SER A 230 15.53 0.18 25.25
C SER A 230 16.71 1.15 25.41
N ASN A 231 17.63 1.14 24.44
CA ASN A 231 18.72 2.12 24.37
C ASN A 231 18.22 3.58 24.31
N LYS A 232 16.99 3.82 23.86
CA LYS A 232 16.33 5.13 23.80
C LYS A 232 15.61 5.52 25.10
N GLY A 233 15.63 4.66 26.11
CA GLY A 233 15.03 4.94 27.42
C GLY A 233 13.51 4.80 27.44
N TYR A 234 12.99 3.79 26.75
CA TYR A 234 11.57 3.44 26.75
C TYR A 234 11.35 1.99 27.15
N CYS A 235 10.30 1.75 27.92
CA CYS A 235 9.88 0.40 28.30
C CYS A 235 9.11 -0.28 27.18
N GLY A 236 9.44 -1.54 26.94
CA GLY A 236 8.73 -2.39 26.00
C GLY A 236 9.21 -3.84 26.07
N ASP A 237 8.56 -4.71 25.33
CA ASP A 237 8.75 -6.17 25.32
C ASP A 237 9.14 -6.71 23.93
N SER A 238 9.26 -5.82 22.93
CA SER A 238 9.71 -6.22 21.60
C SER A 238 11.23 -6.41 21.51
N ASP A 239 11.67 -7.14 20.50
CA ASP A 239 13.09 -7.37 20.22
C ASP A 239 13.91 -6.06 20.13
N ALA A 240 13.30 -4.96 19.68
CA ALA A 240 13.93 -3.64 19.62
C ALA A 240 14.17 -3.01 21.01
N HIS A 241 13.40 -3.41 22.03
CA HIS A 241 13.56 -2.97 23.41
C HIS A 241 14.50 -3.89 24.19
N CYS A 242 14.41 -5.20 23.93
CA CYS A 242 15.12 -6.25 24.67
C CYS A 242 16.48 -6.62 24.09
N GLY A 243 16.70 -6.31 22.81
CA GLY A 243 17.88 -6.66 22.04
C GLY A 243 19.09 -5.76 22.29
N VAL A 244 19.88 -5.56 21.23
CA VAL A 244 21.11 -4.77 21.27
C VAL A 244 20.87 -3.38 21.89
N GLY A 245 21.66 -3.03 22.90
CA GLY A 245 21.59 -1.73 23.57
C GLY A 245 20.55 -1.61 24.69
N CYS A 246 19.83 -2.69 25.02
CA CYS A 246 18.94 -2.71 26.17
C CYS A 246 19.70 -2.41 27.48
N GLN A 247 19.09 -1.60 28.35
CA GLN A 247 19.67 -1.13 29.60
C GLN A 247 19.39 -2.11 30.75
N LYS A 248 20.30 -3.08 30.96
CA LYS A 248 20.17 -4.18 31.94
C LYS A 248 19.78 -3.78 33.36
N ASN A 249 20.22 -2.60 33.82
CA ASN A 249 19.89 -2.13 35.18
C ASN A 249 18.46 -1.62 35.31
N PHE A 250 17.78 -1.37 34.19
CA PHE A 250 16.48 -0.71 34.12
C PHE A 250 15.41 -1.55 33.41
N GLY A 251 15.72 -2.78 33.00
CA GLY A 251 14.75 -3.73 32.43
C GLY A 251 15.37 -5.11 32.18
N THR A 252 14.54 -6.06 31.75
CA THR A 252 14.92 -7.47 31.54
C THR A 252 15.44 -7.73 30.13
N CYS A 253 16.71 -7.40 29.86
CA CYS A 253 17.31 -7.53 28.52
C CYS A 253 17.59 -8.98 28.10
N TYR A 254 17.72 -9.21 26.78
CA TYR A 254 18.21 -10.47 26.26
C TYR A 254 19.65 -10.73 26.67
N GLU A 255 19.91 -11.98 27.05
CA GLU A 255 21.24 -12.41 27.47
C GLU A 255 22.20 -12.51 26.28
N ILE A 256 23.48 -12.29 26.56
CA ILE A 256 24.54 -12.44 25.58
C ILE A 256 24.77 -13.94 25.37
N SER A 257 24.66 -14.37 24.12
CA SER A 257 24.85 -15.77 23.74
C SER A 257 26.27 -16.26 24.04
N SER A 258 26.35 -17.44 24.65
CA SER A 258 27.59 -18.11 25.02
C SER A 258 28.05 -19.19 24.03
N ASN A 259 27.27 -19.49 22.99
CA ASN A 259 27.50 -20.60 22.05
C ASN A 259 27.53 -20.15 20.58
N ASP A 260 27.82 -18.88 20.32
CA ASP A 260 27.84 -18.25 18.99
C ASP A 260 26.52 -18.33 18.20
N ARG A 261 25.40 -18.71 18.84
CA ARG A 261 24.04 -18.63 18.25
C ARG A 261 23.37 -17.31 18.62
N CYS A 262 22.50 -16.79 17.78
CA CYS A 262 21.76 -15.57 18.07
C CYS A 262 20.36 -15.60 17.45
N GLY A 263 19.56 -14.58 17.79
CA GLY A 263 18.17 -14.47 17.36
C GLY A 263 17.22 -14.69 18.53
N LYS A 264 15.91 -14.60 18.26
CA LYS A 264 14.83 -14.62 19.27
C LYS A 264 14.92 -15.76 20.29
N LYS A 265 15.43 -16.93 19.89
CA LYS A 265 15.60 -18.11 20.76
C LYS A 265 16.92 -18.13 21.54
N TYR A 266 17.97 -17.49 21.03
CA TYR A 266 19.35 -17.68 21.52
C TYR A 266 19.98 -16.41 22.11
N GLY A 267 19.31 -15.26 22.00
CA GLY A 267 19.77 -13.99 22.56
C GLY A 267 20.66 -13.20 21.60
N ILE A 268 21.44 -12.27 22.16
CA ILE A 268 22.24 -11.32 21.39
C ILE A 268 23.69 -11.77 21.25
N CYS A 269 24.34 -11.38 20.16
CA CYS A 269 25.75 -11.67 19.96
C CYS A 269 26.67 -10.90 20.92
N PRO A 270 27.85 -11.45 21.25
CA PRO A 270 28.90 -10.72 21.94
C PRO A 270 29.27 -9.41 21.22
N LYS A 271 29.77 -8.43 22.00
CA LYS A 271 30.09 -7.09 21.51
C LYS A 271 30.92 -7.11 20.22
N GLY A 272 30.47 -6.39 19.20
CA GLY A 272 31.15 -6.27 17.91
C GLY A 272 30.97 -7.46 16.97
N LYS A 273 30.02 -8.37 17.23
CA LYS A 273 29.59 -9.42 16.30
C LYS A 273 28.17 -9.13 15.78
N CYS A 274 27.95 -9.49 14.51
CA CYS A 274 26.68 -9.45 13.81
C CYS A 274 25.94 -10.78 13.98
N CYS A 275 24.61 -10.73 13.90
CA CYS A 275 23.77 -11.92 13.93
C CYS A 275 23.28 -12.23 12.52
N SER A 276 23.73 -13.34 11.92
CA SER A 276 23.33 -13.74 10.56
C SER A 276 21.84 -14.08 10.47
N SER A 277 21.30 -14.20 9.25
CA SER A 277 19.94 -14.71 9.00
C SER A 277 19.73 -16.10 9.62
N GLU A 278 20.78 -16.92 9.59
CA GLU A 278 20.79 -18.29 10.12
C GLU A 278 20.95 -18.36 11.64
N GLY A 279 21.04 -17.21 12.31
CA GLY A 279 21.15 -17.12 13.77
C GLY A 279 22.51 -17.53 14.30
N TRP A 280 23.58 -17.06 13.66
CA TRP A 280 24.97 -17.23 14.10
C TRP A 280 25.69 -15.90 14.30
N CYS A 281 26.61 -15.85 15.25
CA CYS A 281 27.40 -14.68 15.59
C CYS A 281 28.75 -14.65 14.88
N GLY A 282 28.99 -13.63 14.07
CA GLY A 282 30.28 -13.46 13.37
C GLY A 282 30.57 -12.02 13.00
N LYS A 283 31.67 -11.78 12.27
CA LYS A 283 32.14 -10.43 11.89
C LYS A 283 32.30 -10.22 10.39
N ASP A 284 32.29 -11.29 9.61
CA ASP A 284 32.42 -11.20 8.15
C ASP A 284 31.06 -10.99 7.47
N VAL A 285 31.11 -10.83 6.15
CA VAL A 285 29.94 -10.53 5.31
C VAL A 285 28.82 -11.55 5.41
N ALA A 286 29.12 -12.82 5.72
CA ALA A 286 28.09 -13.85 5.87
C ALA A 286 27.22 -13.64 7.13
N TYR A 287 27.72 -12.87 8.11
CA TYR A 287 27.00 -12.56 9.34
C TYR A 287 26.48 -11.14 9.38
N CYS A 288 27.22 -10.19 8.80
CA CYS A 288 26.91 -8.76 8.82
C CYS A 288 26.18 -8.25 7.56
N GLY A 289 26.07 -9.09 6.52
CA GLY A 289 25.47 -8.75 5.23
C GLY A 289 23.95 -8.89 5.20
N VAL A 290 23.42 -9.34 4.05
CA VAL A 290 21.98 -9.50 3.82
C VAL A 290 21.37 -10.47 4.83
N GLY A 291 20.24 -10.09 5.43
CA GLY A 291 19.54 -10.92 6.41
C GLY A 291 20.10 -10.84 7.85
N CYS A 292 21.04 -9.93 8.12
CA CYS A 292 21.52 -9.68 9.48
C CYS A 292 20.39 -9.20 10.41
N GLN A 293 20.26 -9.83 11.58
CA GLN A 293 19.21 -9.56 12.55
C GLN A 293 19.60 -8.43 13.52
N ASN A 294 19.25 -7.17 13.18
CA ASN A 294 19.67 -5.96 13.91
C ASN A 294 19.41 -5.99 15.43
N ASN A 295 18.31 -6.61 15.88
CA ASN A 295 17.98 -6.68 17.30
C ASN A 295 18.87 -7.67 18.08
N PHE A 296 19.60 -8.54 17.38
CA PHE A 296 20.38 -9.63 17.99
C PHE A 296 21.88 -9.56 17.68
N GLY A 297 22.32 -8.57 16.91
CA GLY A 297 23.74 -8.32 16.64
C GLY A 297 23.95 -6.97 15.98
N MET A 298 25.21 -6.53 15.89
CA MET A 298 25.57 -5.23 15.32
C MET A 298 25.54 -5.25 13.80
N CYS A 299 24.35 -5.31 13.23
CA CYS A 299 24.14 -5.16 11.80
C CYS A 299 24.40 -3.69 11.39
N ASN A 300 24.65 -3.41 10.11
CA ASN A 300 25.10 -2.09 9.64
C ASN A 300 24.04 -0.97 9.88
N GLU A 301 23.98 -0.44 11.11
CA GLU A 301 22.91 0.43 11.62
C GLU A 301 22.84 1.84 11.02
N ASN A 302 23.76 2.22 10.12
CA ASN A 302 23.80 3.58 9.58
C ASN A 302 23.83 3.63 8.06
N SER A 303 23.51 2.54 7.35
CA SER A 303 23.77 2.48 5.91
C SER A 303 25.22 2.86 5.60
N LYS A 304 26.18 2.62 6.51
CA LYS A 304 27.59 2.90 6.26
C LYS A 304 28.24 1.68 5.65
N CYS A 305 29.17 1.92 4.75
CA CYS A 305 29.86 0.88 4.01
C CYS A 305 31.30 1.29 3.70
N GLY A 306 32.12 0.32 3.34
CA GLY A 306 33.53 0.53 3.01
C GLY A 306 34.49 -0.29 3.88
N PRO A 307 35.81 -0.10 3.70
CA PRO A 307 36.84 -0.85 4.39
C PRO A 307 36.71 -0.77 5.91
N GLY A 308 36.63 -1.92 6.58
CA GLY A 308 36.51 -2.00 8.05
C GLY A 308 35.11 -1.66 8.60
N ILE A 309 34.13 -1.36 7.74
CA ILE A 309 32.73 -1.11 8.12
C ILE A 309 31.82 -2.23 7.60
N GLY A 310 31.91 -2.58 6.31
CA GLY A 310 31.12 -3.65 5.70
C GLY A 310 30.49 -3.25 4.36
N SER A 311 29.73 -4.18 3.76
CA SER A 311 29.09 -3.98 2.45
C SER A 311 27.62 -3.55 2.61
N CYS A 312 27.10 -2.91 1.57
CA CYS A 312 25.71 -2.51 1.46
C CYS A 312 24.79 -3.71 1.21
N PRO A 313 23.50 -3.60 1.57
CA PRO A 313 22.47 -4.57 1.19
C PRO A 313 22.41 -4.79 -0.33
N GLU A 314 21.90 -5.95 -0.73
CA GLU A 314 21.78 -6.34 -2.14
C GLU A 314 21.03 -5.28 -2.97
N GLY A 315 21.56 -4.97 -4.15
CA GLY A 315 21.02 -3.93 -5.04
C GLY A 315 21.33 -2.48 -4.64
N GLN A 316 22.05 -2.24 -3.54
CA GLN A 316 22.49 -0.89 -3.14
C GLN A 316 23.98 -0.64 -3.38
N CYS A 317 24.31 0.60 -3.71
CA CYS A 317 25.65 1.09 -3.99
C CYS A 317 26.32 1.64 -2.75
N CYS A 318 27.62 1.39 -2.58
CA CYS A 318 28.41 2.04 -1.55
C CYS A 318 29.06 3.30 -2.10
N SER A 319 28.57 4.48 -1.71
CA SER A 319 29.13 5.76 -2.15
C SER A 319 30.60 5.93 -1.76
N SER A 320 31.30 6.85 -2.42
CA SER A 320 32.67 7.26 -2.07
C SER A 320 32.82 7.76 -0.62
N LYS A 321 31.72 8.21 -0.02
CA LYS A 321 31.66 8.70 1.37
C LYS A 321 31.31 7.60 2.38
N GLY A 322 31.21 6.36 1.93
CA GLY A 322 30.94 5.20 2.78
C GLY A 322 29.50 5.13 3.24
N TRP A 323 28.56 5.40 2.33
CA TRP A 323 27.12 5.30 2.57
C TRP A 323 26.40 4.48 1.50
N CYS A 324 25.43 3.68 1.90
CA CYS A 324 24.60 2.81 1.08
C CYS A 324 23.37 3.55 0.55
N GLY A 325 23.09 3.37 -0.74
CA GLY A 325 21.88 3.89 -1.37
C GLY A 325 21.78 3.50 -2.84
N THR A 326 20.66 3.83 -3.48
CA THR A 326 20.35 3.45 -4.88
C THR A 326 20.35 4.62 -5.86
N SER A 327 20.54 5.85 -5.38
CA SER A 327 20.59 7.04 -6.25
C SER A 327 21.95 7.21 -6.93
N ASP A 328 22.01 8.00 -8.00
CA ASP A 328 23.27 8.29 -8.71
C ASP A 328 24.36 8.90 -7.81
N ALA A 329 23.98 9.60 -6.73
CA ALA A 329 24.94 10.09 -5.74
C ALA A 329 25.67 8.97 -4.98
N HIS A 330 25.04 7.79 -4.87
CA HIS A 330 25.61 6.60 -4.25
C HIS A 330 26.24 5.66 -5.27
N CYS A 331 25.61 5.58 -6.43
CA CYS A 331 25.91 4.61 -7.48
C CYS A 331 26.84 5.12 -8.58
N GLY A 332 27.04 6.43 -8.68
CA GLY A 332 27.86 7.08 -9.69
C GLY A 332 29.37 7.06 -9.37
N THR A 333 30.06 8.13 -9.76
CA THR A 333 31.52 8.23 -9.66
C THR A 333 32.02 8.09 -8.22
N GLY A 334 32.97 7.17 -8.01
CA GLY A 334 33.58 6.91 -6.71
C GLY A 334 32.84 5.88 -5.84
N CYS A 335 31.82 5.20 -6.37
CA CYS A 335 31.22 4.07 -5.68
C CYS A 335 32.24 2.94 -5.43
N GLN A 336 32.26 2.42 -4.20
CA GLN A 336 33.21 1.43 -3.68
C GLN A 336 32.73 0.01 -4.02
N VAL A 337 33.26 -0.53 -5.11
CA VAL A 337 32.79 -1.78 -5.76
C VAL A 337 32.81 -3.02 -4.87
N ASN A 338 33.75 -3.13 -3.94
CA ASN A 338 33.83 -4.27 -3.02
C ASN A 338 32.76 -4.24 -1.92
N PHE A 339 32.04 -3.12 -1.81
CA PHE A 339 31.12 -2.85 -0.72
C PHE A 339 29.71 -2.46 -1.22
N GLY A 340 29.41 -2.53 -2.52
CA GLY A 340 28.05 -2.30 -3.06
C GLY A 340 27.95 -2.42 -4.60
N THR A 341 26.73 -2.35 -5.13
CA THR A 341 26.37 -2.58 -6.54
C THR A 341 26.29 -1.28 -7.37
N CYS A 342 27.45 -0.67 -7.64
CA CYS A 342 27.55 0.63 -8.34
C CYS A 342 26.87 0.64 -9.74
N ASN A 343 26.13 1.71 -10.08
CA ASN A 343 25.47 1.91 -11.37
C ASN A 343 26.52 1.87 -12.49
N GLY A 344 26.53 0.78 -13.25
CA GLY A 344 27.47 0.58 -14.35
C GLY A 344 28.80 -0.07 -13.99
N LYS A 345 28.94 -0.70 -12.80
CA LYS A 345 30.09 -1.59 -12.49
C LYS A 345 29.70 -3.04 -12.18
N ASN A 346 28.44 -3.41 -12.39
CA ASN A 346 27.99 -4.80 -12.60
C ASN A 346 27.03 -4.95 -13.80
N ALA A 347 26.95 -3.93 -14.66
CA ALA A 347 26.30 -4.04 -15.95
C ALA A 347 27.18 -3.28 -16.94
N ASN A 348 27.93 -4.08 -17.66
CA ASN A 348 28.74 -3.73 -18.79
C ASN A 348 28.06 -2.67 -19.68
N ALA A 349 28.51 -1.41 -19.63
CA ALA A 349 28.00 -0.36 -20.50
C ALA A 349 28.38 -0.70 -21.95
N LYS A 350 27.43 -1.31 -22.67
CA LYS A 350 27.54 -1.72 -24.09
C LYS A 350 28.52 -2.86 -24.40
N GLY A 351 29.07 -3.57 -23.41
CA GLY A 351 29.98 -4.69 -23.68
C GLY A 351 31.47 -4.37 -23.56
N LYS A 352 31.88 -3.28 -22.89
CA LYS A 352 33.29 -2.92 -22.63
C LYS A 352 33.89 -3.49 -21.33
N CYS A 353 35.19 -3.78 -21.35
CA CYS A 353 35.98 -4.24 -20.20
C CYS A 353 37.41 -3.70 -20.23
N GLY A 354 38.16 -3.88 -19.15
CA GLY A 354 39.55 -3.43 -19.02
C GLY A 354 39.77 -2.58 -17.77
N SER A 355 40.97 -2.02 -17.61
CA SER A 355 41.36 -1.22 -16.44
C SER A 355 40.38 -0.10 -16.08
N ASP A 356 39.78 0.52 -17.10
CA ASP A 356 38.87 1.65 -16.94
C ASP A 356 37.38 1.22 -16.82
N TYR A 357 37.06 0.00 -17.25
CA TYR A 357 35.68 -0.47 -17.46
C TYR A 357 35.29 -1.67 -16.58
N GLY A 358 36.24 -2.31 -15.91
CA GLY A 358 36.02 -3.47 -15.04
C GLY A 358 35.96 -4.79 -15.79
N SER A 359 35.52 -5.83 -15.08
CA SER A 359 35.52 -7.21 -15.57
C SER A 359 34.26 -7.58 -16.33
N CYS A 360 34.39 -8.54 -17.25
CA CYS A 360 33.27 -9.14 -17.97
C CYS A 360 32.38 -10.00 -17.06
N PRO A 361 31.11 -10.20 -17.45
CA PRO A 361 30.24 -11.19 -16.80
C PRO A 361 30.83 -12.60 -16.84
N ASP A 362 30.48 -13.42 -15.85
CA ASP A 362 30.89 -14.83 -15.78
C ASP A 362 30.69 -15.56 -17.12
N GLY A 363 31.73 -16.25 -17.57
CA GLY A 363 31.81 -16.99 -18.82
C GLY A 363 32.25 -16.18 -20.03
N GLN A 364 32.56 -14.88 -19.91
CA GLN A 364 32.99 -14.02 -21.03
C GLN A 364 34.43 -13.53 -20.86
N CYS A 365 35.18 -13.53 -21.96
CA CYS A 365 36.55 -13.01 -22.02
C CYS A 365 36.56 -11.52 -22.32
N CYS A 366 37.58 -10.83 -21.80
CA CYS A 366 37.83 -9.45 -22.17
C CYS A 366 38.83 -9.37 -23.32
N SER A 367 38.40 -8.94 -24.49
CA SER A 367 39.25 -8.82 -25.67
C SER A 367 40.36 -7.80 -25.47
N LYS A 368 41.40 -7.87 -26.32
CA LYS A 368 42.47 -6.85 -26.36
C LYS A 368 41.98 -5.43 -26.62
N TYR A 369 40.77 -5.28 -27.15
CA TYR A 369 40.14 -3.99 -27.45
C TYR A 369 39.20 -3.53 -26.33
N GLY A 370 39.17 -4.24 -25.20
CA GLY A 370 38.34 -3.91 -24.07
C GLY A 370 36.87 -4.16 -24.33
N TRP A 371 36.53 -5.31 -24.93
CA TRP A 371 35.15 -5.75 -25.12
C TRP A 371 34.93 -7.16 -24.59
N CYS A 372 33.78 -7.38 -23.95
CA CYS A 372 33.35 -8.68 -23.45
C CYS A 372 32.64 -9.50 -24.52
N GLY A 373 32.98 -10.77 -24.57
CA GLY A 373 32.31 -11.74 -25.43
C GLY A 373 32.90 -13.12 -25.28
N THR A 374 32.48 -14.03 -26.15
CA THR A 374 32.93 -15.42 -26.20
C THR A 374 33.52 -15.71 -27.58
N GLY A 375 34.34 -16.75 -27.68
CA GLY A 375 34.99 -17.14 -28.95
C GLY A 375 36.36 -16.48 -29.15
N GLU A 376 37.02 -16.83 -30.25
CA GLU A 376 38.43 -16.49 -30.51
C GLU A 376 38.70 -14.98 -30.55
N ASP A 377 37.77 -14.18 -31.09
CA ASP A 377 37.92 -12.72 -31.18
C ASP A 377 37.99 -12.00 -29.81
N TYR A 378 37.45 -12.65 -28.78
CA TYR A 378 37.39 -12.11 -27.42
C TYR A 378 38.35 -12.81 -26.47
N CYS A 379 38.47 -14.14 -26.62
CA CYS A 379 39.23 -15.00 -25.75
C CYS A 379 40.64 -15.31 -26.28
N GLY A 380 40.94 -15.03 -27.54
CA GLY A 380 42.22 -15.35 -28.18
C GLY A 380 43.33 -14.35 -27.85
N ASP A 381 44.22 -14.11 -28.81
CA ASP A 381 45.43 -13.32 -28.61
C ASP A 381 45.16 -11.89 -28.09
N GLY A 382 45.77 -11.56 -26.96
CA GLY A 382 45.65 -10.26 -26.29
C GLY A 382 44.44 -10.13 -25.37
N CYS A 383 43.72 -11.22 -25.09
CA CYS A 383 42.69 -11.26 -24.05
C CYS A 383 43.24 -10.81 -22.69
N GLN A 384 42.51 -9.92 -22.01
CA GLN A 384 42.89 -9.27 -20.76
C GLN A 384 42.41 -10.09 -19.56
N GLN A 385 43.31 -10.92 -19.02
CA GLN A 385 43.00 -11.92 -17.99
C GLN A 385 42.45 -11.36 -16.67
N ASP A 386 42.84 -10.14 -16.28
CA ASP A 386 42.37 -9.52 -15.04
C ASP A 386 40.93 -9.00 -15.14
N TYR A 387 40.38 -8.93 -16.36
CA TYR A 387 39.11 -8.27 -16.68
C TYR A 387 38.11 -9.18 -17.40
N GLY A 388 38.36 -10.48 -17.49
CA GLY A 388 37.41 -11.43 -18.05
C GLY A 388 37.80 -12.87 -17.75
N ASP A 389 36.90 -13.80 -18.03
CA ASP A 389 37.15 -15.21 -17.79
C ASP A 389 38.15 -15.82 -18.80
N LYS A 390 38.89 -16.82 -18.30
CA LYS A 390 39.88 -17.70 -18.95
C LYS A 390 40.13 -17.48 -20.46
N CYS A 391 41.22 -16.79 -20.78
CA CYS A 391 41.70 -16.63 -22.16
C CYS A 391 42.14 -17.96 -22.80
N ILE A 392 41.89 -18.13 -24.10
CA ILE A 392 42.32 -19.25 -24.92
C ILE A 392 43.84 -19.20 -25.12
N SER A 393 44.46 -20.34 -24.91
CA SER A 393 45.88 -20.56 -25.12
C SER A 393 46.22 -20.65 -26.61
N THR A 394 47.11 -19.79 -27.08
CA THR A 394 47.69 -19.83 -28.43
C THR A 394 49.07 -20.50 -28.49
N ASP A 395 49.70 -20.72 -27.33
CA ASP A 395 50.99 -21.42 -27.17
C ASP A 395 50.83 -22.86 -26.65
N PHE A 396 49.59 -23.37 -26.61
CA PHE A 396 49.22 -24.68 -26.06
C PHE A 396 49.61 -24.88 -24.59
N THR A 397 49.86 -23.81 -23.82
CA THR A 397 50.01 -23.85 -22.36
C THR A 397 48.70 -23.51 -21.65
N CYS A 398 48.35 -24.21 -20.58
CA CYS A 398 47.05 -24.07 -19.92
C CYS A 398 47.09 -24.29 -18.41
N GLY A 399 45.98 -23.99 -17.75
CA GLY A 399 45.78 -24.25 -16.32
C GLY A 399 46.41 -23.19 -15.41
N PRO A 400 46.34 -23.38 -14.08
CA PRO A 400 46.75 -22.38 -13.10
C PRO A 400 48.23 -21.99 -13.17
N LYS A 401 49.08 -22.89 -13.70
CA LYS A 401 50.52 -22.63 -13.90
C LYS A 401 50.80 -21.64 -15.03
N ASN A 402 49.88 -21.49 -15.97
CA ASN A 402 50.03 -20.67 -17.17
C ASN A 402 48.95 -19.58 -17.19
N SER A 403 48.84 -18.87 -16.08
CA SER A 403 47.90 -17.76 -15.88
C SER A 403 46.45 -18.12 -16.23
N ASN A 404 45.99 -19.30 -15.79
CA ASN A 404 44.63 -19.79 -15.97
C ASN A 404 44.14 -19.86 -17.44
N LYS A 405 45.04 -19.94 -18.42
CA LYS A 405 44.66 -20.14 -19.83
C LYS A 405 43.87 -21.44 -20.03
N ILE A 406 42.84 -21.40 -20.88
CA ILE A 406 42.10 -22.59 -21.34
C ILE A 406 42.65 -23.08 -22.67
N CYS A 407 42.54 -24.38 -22.91
CA CYS A 407 42.91 -24.93 -24.20
C CYS A 407 41.92 -24.54 -25.31
N PRO A 408 42.39 -24.49 -26.57
CA PRO A 408 41.51 -24.36 -27.72
C PRO A 408 40.41 -25.42 -27.75
N GLU A 409 39.34 -25.16 -28.48
CA GLU A 409 38.17 -26.05 -28.52
C GLU A 409 38.56 -27.49 -28.89
N GLY A 410 38.08 -28.45 -28.08
CA GLY A 410 38.35 -29.87 -28.27
C GLY A 410 39.72 -30.36 -27.79
N TYR A 411 40.53 -29.50 -27.14
CA TYR A 411 41.76 -29.90 -26.47
C TYR A 411 41.55 -30.03 -24.95
N CYS A 412 42.27 -30.97 -24.36
CA CYS A 412 42.32 -31.26 -22.93
C CYS A 412 43.53 -30.56 -22.32
N CYS A 413 43.37 -30.01 -21.12
CA CYS A 413 44.49 -29.41 -20.39
C CYS A 413 45.10 -30.46 -19.47
N SER A 414 46.32 -30.93 -19.75
CA SER A 414 47.00 -31.88 -18.88
C SER A 414 47.35 -31.24 -17.52
N LYS A 415 47.55 -32.04 -16.47
CA LYS A 415 48.00 -31.60 -15.13
C LYS A 415 49.36 -30.91 -15.14
N TYR A 416 50.11 -31.08 -16.24
CA TYR A 416 51.39 -30.43 -16.48
C TYR A 416 51.24 -29.04 -17.11
N GLY A 417 50.02 -28.66 -17.49
CA GLY A 417 49.70 -27.35 -18.04
C GLY A 417 49.92 -27.23 -19.54
N TYR A 418 49.66 -28.31 -20.29
CA TYR A 418 49.76 -28.33 -21.74
C TYR A 418 48.46 -28.83 -22.38
N CYS A 419 48.15 -28.32 -23.57
CA CYS A 419 46.97 -28.67 -24.34
C CYS A 419 47.25 -29.83 -25.31
N GLY A 420 46.44 -30.89 -25.26
CA GLY A 420 46.57 -32.07 -26.13
C GLY A 420 45.23 -32.78 -26.35
N LYS A 421 45.20 -33.83 -27.18
CA LYS A 421 43.96 -34.55 -27.57
C LYS A 421 44.00 -36.05 -27.26
N ASP A 422 45.17 -36.57 -26.95
CA ASP A 422 45.45 -37.94 -26.59
C ASP A 422 45.25 -38.19 -25.09
N ASN A 423 45.21 -39.46 -24.70
CA ASN A 423 44.89 -39.90 -23.34
C ASN A 423 45.83 -39.33 -22.28
N ASP A 424 47.07 -38.99 -22.65
CA ASP A 424 48.04 -38.39 -21.74
C ASP A 424 47.59 -37.01 -21.22
N TYR A 425 46.71 -36.34 -21.95
CA TYR A 425 46.13 -35.03 -21.64
C TYR A 425 44.66 -35.15 -21.22
N CYS A 426 43.91 -36.07 -21.84
CA CYS A 426 42.46 -36.18 -21.70
C CYS A 426 41.98 -37.22 -20.69
N SER A 427 42.86 -38.06 -20.15
CA SER A 427 42.46 -39.03 -19.11
C SER A 427 41.96 -38.31 -17.85
N ALA A 428 40.95 -38.90 -17.19
CA ALA A 428 40.29 -38.29 -16.03
C ALA A 428 41.25 -37.91 -14.89
N ASP A 429 42.36 -38.64 -14.75
CA ASP A 429 43.37 -38.41 -13.72
C ASP A 429 44.44 -37.36 -14.12
N ASN A 430 44.55 -37.04 -15.41
CA ASN A 430 45.51 -36.07 -15.93
C ASN A 430 44.87 -34.80 -16.49
N CYS A 431 43.55 -34.73 -16.67
CA CYS A 431 42.89 -33.56 -17.26
C CYS A 431 42.42 -32.54 -16.19
N GLN A 432 42.82 -31.27 -16.34
CA GLN A 432 42.44 -30.17 -15.46
C GLN A 432 41.04 -29.64 -15.82
N LYS A 433 40.05 -30.01 -15.02
CA LYS A 433 38.65 -29.58 -15.19
C LYS A 433 38.54 -28.06 -15.20
N GLY A 434 37.82 -27.54 -16.20
CA GLY A 434 37.63 -26.11 -16.40
C GLY A 434 38.76 -25.41 -17.18
N PHE A 435 39.81 -26.12 -17.60
CA PHE A 435 40.89 -25.58 -18.46
C PHE A 435 41.00 -26.27 -19.82
N GLY A 436 40.18 -27.30 -20.07
CA GLY A 436 40.07 -28.01 -21.33
C GLY A 436 38.93 -29.04 -21.25
N LYS A 437 38.77 -29.84 -22.29
CA LYS A 437 37.70 -30.86 -22.38
C LYS A 437 38.07 -32.11 -21.57
N CYS A 438 37.62 -32.15 -20.32
CA CYS A 438 37.60 -33.32 -19.46
C CYS A 438 36.12 -33.75 -19.26
#